data_AF-A0A9E5RS21-F1
#
_entry.id   AF-A0A9E5RS21-F1
#
_cell.length_a   1.000
_cell.length_b   1.000
_cell.length_c   1.000
_cell.angle_alpha   90.00
_cell.angle_beta   90.00
_cell.angle_gamma   90.00
#
_symmetry.space_group_name_H-M   'P 1'
#
loop_
_entity.id
_entity.type
_entity.pdbx_description
1 polymer ?
#
loop_
_entity_poly.entity_id
_entity_poly.type
_entity_poly.pdbx_seq_one_letter_code
_entity_poly.pdbx_strand_id
1 'polypeptide(L)'
;LAISEEQLGENHPAVATRLNNLANLYSSQGRYAQAEPLYLRALAILLNVLGIDHPNSQQVWQNFQIFLSQAIQEGRTRELSDNPMTQTELSKIRDEE
;
A
#
# COMPACT_ATOMS: atom_id res chain seq x y z
N LEU A 1 -4.03 14.94 11.58
CA LEU A 1 -3.15 13.75 11.59
C LEU A 1 -1.76 14.03 12.15
N ALA A 2 -1.22 15.25 12.03
CA ALA A 2 0.14 15.62 12.46
C ALA A 2 0.51 15.30 13.93
N ILE A 3 -0.43 15.37 14.88
CA ILE A 3 -0.13 15.24 16.32
C ILE A 3 0.39 13.85 16.73
N SER A 4 0.10 12.79 15.95
CA SER A 4 0.57 11.43 16.30
C SER A 4 1.87 11.01 15.64
N GLU A 5 2.28 11.65 14.54
CA GLU A 5 3.57 11.33 13.88
C GLU A 5 4.75 11.80 14.74
N GLU A 6 4.57 12.90 15.47
CA GLU A 6 5.61 13.50 16.32
C GLU A 6 5.87 12.71 17.63
N GLN A 7 4.88 11.97 18.13
CA GLN A 7 5.00 11.25 19.42
C GLN A 7 5.43 9.78 19.30
N LEU A 8 5.13 9.12 18.18
CA LEU A 8 5.43 7.70 17.99
C LEU A 8 6.65 7.45 17.09
N GLY A 9 7.09 8.48 16.35
CA GLY A 9 8.08 8.38 15.29
C GLY A 9 7.46 7.90 13.97
N GLU A 10 7.99 8.41 12.85
CA GLU A 10 7.47 8.15 11.50
C GLU A 10 7.46 6.67 11.10
N ASN A 11 8.25 5.84 11.79
CA ASN A 11 8.39 4.40 11.55
C ASN A 11 7.55 3.54 12.50
N HIS A 12 6.59 4.10 13.23
CA HIS A 12 5.77 3.29 14.15
C HIS A 12 4.71 2.48 13.40
N PRO A 13 4.46 1.19 13.75
CA PRO A 13 3.44 0.36 13.11
C PRO A 13 2.04 0.99 13.07
N ALA A 14 1.65 1.76 14.09
CA ALA A 14 0.38 2.49 14.11
C ALA A 14 0.29 3.59 13.04
N VAL A 15 1.40 4.21 12.64
CA VAL A 15 1.44 5.16 11.52
C VAL A 15 1.16 4.40 10.22
N ALA A 16 1.78 3.23 10.03
CA ALA A 16 1.53 2.38 8.87
C ALA A 16 0.06 1.93 8.75
N THR A 17 -0.59 1.56 9.86
CA THR A 17 -2.02 1.23 9.85
C THR A 17 -2.88 2.41 9.37
N ARG A 18 -2.56 3.64 9.80
CA ARG A 18 -3.30 4.83 9.37
C ARG A 18 -3.06 5.14 7.89
N LEU A 19 -1.83 4.99 7.41
CA LEU A 19 -1.47 5.15 6.00
C LEU A 19 -2.22 4.13 5.13
N ASN A 20 -2.24 2.86 5.52
CA ASN A 20 -3.02 1.82 4.84
C ASN A 20 -4.52 2.17 4.76
N ASN A 21 -5.10 2.67 5.84
CA ASN A 21 -6.52 3.04 5.84
C ASN A 21 -6.81 4.24 4.92
N LEU A 22 -5.91 5.22 4.88
CA LEU A 22 -6.02 6.33 3.94
C LEU A 22 -5.83 5.89 2.48
N ALA A 23 -4.93 4.93 2.24
CA ALA A 23 -4.73 4.32 0.93
C ALA A 23 -6.01 3.61 0.46
N ASN A 24 -6.62 2.78 1.31
CA ASN A 24 -7.90 2.12 1.04
C ASN A 24 -9.01 3.15 0.70
N LEU A 25 -9.07 4.28 1.42
CA LEU A 25 -10.04 5.34 1.16
C LEU A 25 -9.81 6.03 -0.20
N TYR A 26 -8.56 6.23 -0.61
CA TYR A 26 -8.26 6.78 -1.94
C TYR A 26 -8.49 5.77 -3.05
N SER A 27 -8.21 4.48 -2.81
CA SER A 27 -8.54 3.40 -3.74
C SER A 27 -10.04 3.37 -4.03
N SER A 28 -10.89 3.40 -3.00
CA SER A 28 -12.35 3.37 -3.16
C SER A 28 -12.93 4.61 -3.84
N GLN A 29 -12.18 5.72 -3.88
CA GLN A 29 -12.52 6.93 -4.63
C GLN A 29 -11.97 6.90 -6.07
N GLY A 30 -11.29 5.83 -6.48
CA GLY A 30 -10.62 5.73 -7.79
C GLY A 30 -9.40 6.66 -7.93
N ARG A 31 -8.80 7.08 -6.81
CA ARG A 31 -7.65 7.99 -6.75
C ARG A 31 -6.34 7.20 -6.61
N TYR A 32 -6.05 6.38 -7.62
CA TYR A 32 -4.96 5.40 -7.61
C TYR A 32 -3.57 6.02 -7.36
N ALA A 33 -3.26 7.13 -8.04
CA ALA A 33 -1.99 7.86 -7.89
C ALA A 33 -1.73 8.38 -6.45
N GLN A 34 -2.79 8.56 -5.64
CA GLN A 34 -2.67 9.01 -4.25
C GLN A 34 -2.68 7.84 -3.26
N ALA A 35 -3.31 6.72 -3.63
CA ALA A 35 -3.35 5.51 -2.80
C ALA A 35 -2.00 4.78 -2.79
N GLU A 36 -1.38 4.62 -3.96
CA GLU A 36 -0.12 3.87 -4.11
C GLU A 36 0.99 4.31 -3.15
N PRO A 37 1.41 5.60 -3.09
CA PRO A 37 2.51 5.99 -2.21
C PRO A 37 2.21 5.75 -0.72
N LEU A 38 0.93 5.73 -0.33
CA LEU A 38 0.52 5.45 1.04
C LEU A 38 0.64 3.95 1.37
N TYR A 39 0.26 3.05 0.46
CA TYR A 39 0.51 1.62 0.62
C TYR A 39 2.01 1.33 0.70
N LEU A 40 2.80 1.89 -0.23
CA LEU A 40 4.24 1.66 -0.27
C LEU A 40 4.93 2.13 1.02
N ARG A 41 4.55 3.31 1.55
CA ARG A 41 5.08 3.81 2.83
C ARG A 41 4.64 2.92 4.00
N ALA A 42 3.38 2.48 4.04
CA ALA A 42 2.89 1.59 5.09
C ALA A 42 3.64 0.24 5.10
N LEU A 43 3.85 -0.33 3.91
CA LEU A 43 4.61 -1.57 3.72
C LEU A 43 6.07 -1.42 4.13
N ALA A 44 6.73 -0.34 3.71
CA ALA A 44 8.13 -0.08 4.10
C ALA A 44 8.30 -0.05 5.62
N ILE A 45 7.39 0.61 6.35
CA ILE A 45 7.41 0.67 7.81
C ILE A 45 7.22 -0.72 8.41
N LEU A 46 6.17 -1.44 8.02
CA LEU A 46 5.82 -2.72 8.65
C LEU A 46 6.83 -3.82 8.33
N LEU A 47 7.34 -3.88 7.10
CA LEU A 47 8.37 -4.85 6.72
C LEU A 47 9.68 -4.61 7.47
N ASN A 48 10.06 -3.34 7.67
CA ASN A 48 11.27 -3.00 8.40
C ASN A 48 11.15 -3.25 9.92
N VAL A 49 9.98 -3.03 10.51
CA VAL A 49 9.79 -3.12 11.97
C VAL A 49 9.33 -4.50 12.43
N LEU A 50 8.46 -5.15 11.68
CA LEU A 50 7.77 -6.39 12.09
C LEU A 50 8.12 -7.59 11.22
N GLY A 51 8.67 -7.37 10.01
CA GLY A 51 8.91 -8.42 9.03
C GLY A 51 7.67 -8.83 8.24
N ILE A 52 7.86 -9.62 7.18
CA ILE A 52 6.80 -10.04 6.24
C ILE A 52 5.79 -11.01 6.86
N ASP A 53 6.21 -11.85 7.81
CA ASP A 53 5.36 -12.88 8.43
C ASP A 53 4.42 -12.34 9.51
N HIS A 54 4.58 -11.07 9.90
CA HIS A 54 3.73 -10.47 10.91
C HIS A 54 2.32 -10.19 10.36
N PRO A 55 1.23 -10.50 11.09
CA PRO A 55 -0.15 -10.33 10.61
C PRO A 55 -0.47 -8.93 10.09
N ASN A 56 0.02 -7.88 10.76
CA ASN A 56 -0.17 -6.50 10.28
C ASN A 56 0.49 -6.24 8.92
N SER A 57 1.71 -6.77 8.69
CA SER A 57 2.42 -6.64 7.42
C SER A 57 1.66 -7.38 6.33
N GLN A 58 1.21 -8.61 6.61
CA GLN A 58 0.41 -9.41 5.69
C GLN A 58 -0.91 -8.73 5.33
N GLN A 59 -1.59 -8.10 6.29
CA GLN A 59 -2.84 -7.40 6.04
C GLN A 59 -2.66 -6.22 5.07
N VAL A 60 -1.62 -5.41 5.26
CA VAL A 60 -1.34 -4.28 4.34
C VAL A 60 -0.90 -4.80 2.98
N TRP A 61 -0.13 -5.90 2.95
CA TRP A 61 0.27 -6.56 1.70
C TRP A 61 -0.94 -7.04 0.89
N GLN A 62 -1.89 -7.71 1.55
CA GLN A 62 -3.14 -8.15 0.92
C GLN A 62 -3.96 -6.98 0.38
N ASN A 63 -4.08 -5.89 1.15
CA ASN A 63 -4.80 -4.70 0.68
C ASN A 63 -4.13 -4.08 -0.55
N PHE A 64 -2.79 -4.05 -0.57
CA PHE A 64 -2.03 -3.57 -1.71
C PHE A 64 -2.24 -4.44 -2.96
N GLN A 65 -2.26 -5.77 -2.81
CA GLN A 65 -2.56 -6.68 -3.91
C GLN A 65 -3.97 -6.46 -4.48
N ILE A 66 -4.99 -6.34 -3.60
CA ILE A 66 -6.37 -6.03 -3.99
C ILE A 66 -6.43 -4.70 -4.76
N PHE A 67 -5.73 -3.67 -4.27
CA PHE A 67 -5.62 -2.37 -4.94
C PHE A 67 -5.04 -2.50 -6.37
N LEU A 68 -3.98 -3.28 -6.55
CA LEU A 68 -3.37 -3.50 -7.86
C LEU A 68 -4.30 -4.29 -8.79
N SER A 69 -4.97 -5.33 -8.30
CA SER A 69 -5.98 -6.06 -9.06
C SER A 69 -7.12 -5.13 -9.52
N GLN A 70 -7.62 -4.25 -8.65
CA GLN A 70 -8.63 -3.25 -9.02
C GLN A 70 -8.12 -2.30 -10.12
N ALA A 71 -6.88 -1.81 -9.99
CA ALA A 71 -6.28 -0.95 -11.00
C ALA A 71 -6.14 -1.64 -12.36
N ILE A 72 -5.87 -2.94 -12.37
CA ILE A 72 -5.82 -3.77 -13.60
C ILE A 72 -7.22 -3.88 -14.21
N GLN A 73 -8.21 -4.32 -13.44
CA GLN A 73 -9.57 -4.55 -13.89
C GLN A 73 -10.24 -3.26 -14.43
N GLU A 74 -9.92 -2.10 -13.84
CA GLU A 74 -10.41 -0.80 -14.29
C GLU A 74 -9.55 -0.14 -15.38
N GLY A 75 -8.44 -0.76 -15.79
CA GLY A 75 -7.51 -0.19 -16.78
C GLY A 75 -6.79 1.08 -16.31
N ARG A 76 -6.68 1.28 -14.99
CA ARG A 76 -6.10 2.47 -14.34
C ARG A 76 -4.62 2.31 -13.99
N THR A 77 -3.97 1.21 -14.36
CA THR A 77 -2.54 0.95 -14.07
C THR A 77 -1.59 2.05 -14.57
N ARG A 78 -1.95 2.80 -15.62
CA ARG A 78 -1.19 3.97 -16.12
C ARG A 78 -1.08 5.14 -15.13
N GLU A 79 -1.89 5.15 -14.07
CA GLU A 79 -1.85 6.16 -12.99
C GLU A 79 -0.89 5.77 -11.86
N LEU A 80 -0.39 4.53 -11.88
CA LEU A 80 0.57 4.02 -10.93
C LEU A 80 1.98 4.41 -11.35
N SER A 81 2.85 4.53 -10.36
CA SER A 81 4.25 4.86 -10.54
C SER A 81 5.06 3.66 -11.04
N ASP A 82 6.26 3.94 -11.56
CA ASP A 82 7.25 2.91 -11.92
C ASP A 82 7.99 2.33 -10.69
N ASN A 83 7.39 2.37 -9.51
CA ASN A 83 7.99 1.81 -8.31
C ASN A 83 8.26 0.30 -8.52
N PRO A 84 9.48 -0.20 -8.25
CA PRO A 84 9.82 -1.59 -8.51
C PRO A 84 8.89 -2.61 -7.83
N MET A 85 8.41 -2.32 -6.62
CA MET A 85 7.46 -3.19 -5.91
C MET A 85 6.12 -3.21 -6.62
N THR A 86 5.59 -2.04 -7.00
CA THR A 86 4.35 -1.94 -7.78
C THR A 86 4.46 -2.70 -9.09
N GLN A 87 5.53 -2.47 -9.87
CA GLN A 87 5.71 -3.12 -11.16
C GLN A 87 5.87 -4.64 -11.05
N THR A 88 6.60 -5.12 -10.04
CA THR A 88 6.79 -6.55 -9.79
C THR A 88 5.47 -7.24 -9.42
N GLU A 89 4.66 -6.62 -8.57
CA GLU A 89 3.37 -7.22 -8.20
C GLU A 89 2.34 -7.11 -9.33
N LEU A 90 2.34 -6.02 -10.10
CA LEU A 90 1.51 -5.90 -11.30
C LEU A 90 1.82 -6.97 -12.34
N SER A 91 3.11 -7.30 -12.57
CA SER A 91 3.46 -8.37 -13.51
C SER A 91 2.97 -9.73 -13.02
N LYS A 92 3.17 -10.05 -11.73
CA LYS A 92 2.70 -11.32 -11.16
C LYS A 92 1.18 -11.49 -11.28
N ILE A 93 0.41 -10.45 -10.94
CA ILE A 93 -1.06 -10.51 -10.99
C ILE A 93 -1.54 -10.71 -12.42
N ARG A 94 -0.91 -10.07 -13.41
CA ARG A 94 -1.26 -10.22 -14.83
C ARG A 94 -0.96 -11.62 -15.40
N ASP A 95 0.06 -12.28 -14.87
CA ASP A 95 0.45 -13.63 -15.31
C ASP A 95 -0.41 -14.74 -14.67
N GLU A 96 -1.20 -14.41 -13.64
CA GLU A 96 -2.09 -15.34 -12.91
C GLU A 96 -3.54 -15.34 -13.40
N GLU A 97 -3.96 -14.38 -14.25
CA GLU A 97 -5.29 -14.27 -14.88
C GLU A 97 -5.35 -14.95 -16.27
#